data_AF-H6WA06-F1
#
_entry.id   AF-H6WA06-F1
#
_cell.length_a   1.000
_cell.length_b   1.000
_cell.length_c   1.000
_cell.angle_alpha   90.00
_cell.angle_beta   90.00
_cell.angle_gamma   90.00
#
_symmetry.space_group_name_H-M   'P 1'
#
loop_
_entity.id
_entity.type
_entity.pdbx_description
1 polymer ?
#
loop_
_entity_poly.entity_id
_entity_poly.type
_entity_poly.pdbx_seq_one_letter_code
_entity_poly.pdbx_strand_id
1 'polypeptide(L)'
;NQDDCVAVTSGNNITIDGLYCSGGHGLSIGSVGGKSNNNVTNITFKNSELVNSSNGARIKSNSETTGFISNITYSNIKLTNIDTYGIDVQQDYLNGGPTGEPTNGVIIENILFENVVGTAAASARNYYVLCGEGSCSNIKFSGVKITGGQKESSCN
;
A
#
# COMPACT_ATOMS: atom_id res chain seq x y z
N ASN A 1 -8.56 -14.23 5.08
CA ASN A 1 -9.89 -13.79 4.59
C ASN A 1 -9.80 -13.69 3.07
N GLN A 2 -10.71 -12.98 2.40
CA GLN A 2 -10.74 -12.84 0.93
C GLN A 2 -10.71 -11.35 0.50
N ASP A 3 -10.39 -10.46 1.43
CA ASP A 3 -10.22 -9.03 1.17
C ASP A 3 -9.10 -8.48 2.07
N ASP A 4 -8.98 -7.16 2.24
CA ASP A 4 -7.98 -6.52 3.10
C ASP A 4 -7.93 -7.16 4.48
N CYS A 5 -6.72 -7.46 4.94
CA CYS A 5 -6.51 -7.89 6.32
C CYS A 5 -6.83 -6.73 7.27
N VAL A 6 -6.38 -5.53 6.89
CA VAL A 6 -6.74 -4.25 7.51
C VAL A 6 -6.89 -3.21 6.40
N ALA A 7 -7.94 -2.40 6.50
CA ALA A 7 -8.17 -1.24 5.63
C ALA A 7 -8.38 0.02 6.49
N VAL A 8 -7.46 0.99 6.41
CA VAL A 8 -7.57 2.28 7.12
C VAL A 8 -7.98 3.35 6.12
N THR A 9 -9.27 3.68 6.08
CA THR A 9 -9.81 4.65 5.10
C THR A 9 -9.73 6.10 5.60
N SER A 10 -9.60 6.28 6.91
CA SER A 10 -9.44 7.56 7.60
C SER A 10 -8.96 7.30 9.04
N GLY A 11 -8.17 8.18 9.63
CA GLY A 11 -7.78 8.09 11.03
C GLY A 11 -6.44 8.75 11.35
N ASN A 12 -6.14 8.88 12.64
CA ASN A 12 -4.90 9.47 13.13
C ASN A 12 -4.34 8.65 14.29
N ASN A 13 -3.01 8.49 14.34
CA ASN A 13 -2.29 7.87 15.46
C ASN A 13 -2.75 6.42 15.74
N ILE A 14 -2.67 5.57 14.71
CA ILE A 14 -3.07 4.17 14.80
C ILE A 14 -1.83 3.29 14.64
N THR A 15 -1.66 2.33 15.54
CA THR A 15 -0.64 1.28 15.42
C THR A 15 -1.32 -0.06 15.24
N ILE A 16 -0.88 -0.79 14.22
CA ILE A 16 -1.28 -2.15 13.89
C ILE A 16 -0.02 -3.02 14.01
N ASP A 17 -0.03 -3.97 14.93
CA ASP A 17 1.16 -4.72 15.35
C ASP A 17 0.87 -6.21 15.48
N GLY A 18 1.81 -7.05 15.04
CA GLY A 18 1.77 -8.49 15.30
C GLY A 18 0.72 -9.27 14.52
N LEU A 19 0.39 -8.85 13.29
CA LEU A 19 -0.63 -9.53 12.50
C LEU A 19 -0.10 -10.74 11.74
N TYR A 20 -0.93 -11.77 11.62
CA TYR A 20 -0.79 -12.86 10.67
C TYR A 20 -1.95 -12.79 9.67
N CYS A 21 -1.66 -12.40 8.44
CA CYS A 21 -2.65 -12.22 7.38
C CYS A 21 -2.47 -13.31 6.31
N SER A 22 -3.55 -14.02 5.98
CA SER A 22 -3.52 -15.10 4.98
C SER A 22 -4.72 -15.05 4.05
N GLY A 23 -4.48 -15.18 2.73
CA GLY A 23 -5.52 -15.26 1.70
C GLY A 23 -6.10 -13.92 1.25
N GLY A 24 -5.81 -12.83 1.96
CA GLY A 24 -6.47 -11.53 1.80
C GLY A 24 -5.81 -10.60 0.79
N HIS A 25 -6.11 -9.31 0.91
CA HIS A 25 -5.59 -8.25 0.04
C HIS A 25 -4.48 -7.39 0.65
N GLY A 26 -3.94 -7.82 1.80
CA GLY A 26 -2.80 -7.19 2.44
C GLY A 26 -3.15 -6.17 3.53
N LEU A 27 -2.17 -5.33 3.87
CA LEU A 27 -2.29 -4.25 4.85
C LEU A 27 -2.45 -2.92 4.12
N SER A 28 -3.68 -2.42 4.08
CA SER A 28 -4.06 -1.32 3.20
C SER A 28 -4.33 -0.02 3.96
N ILE A 29 -3.71 1.06 3.52
CA ILE A 29 -4.30 2.40 3.62
C ILE A 29 -5.30 2.58 2.46
N GLY A 30 -6.52 2.98 2.80
CA GLY A 30 -7.55 3.35 1.85
C GLY A 30 -8.60 2.27 1.52
N SER A 31 -9.42 2.48 0.48
CA SER A 31 -9.32 3.63 -0.41
C SER A 31 -9.65 4.95 0.29
N VAL A 32 -8.76 5.92 0.15
CA VAL A 32 -8.92 7.29 0.69
C VAL A 32 -9.53 8.17 -0.39
N GLY A 33 -10.43 9.09 -0.01
CA GLY A 33 -11.08 10.00 -0.93
C GLY A 33 -12.55 9.63 -1.22
N GLY A 34 -13.39 10.64 -1.46
CA GLY A 34 -14.82 10.44 -1.76
C GLY A 34 -15.68 10.02 -0.56
N LYS A 35 -15.16 10.14 0.67
CA LYS A 35 -15.87 9.83 1.92
C LYS A 35 -16.04 11.09 2.78
N SER A 36 -16.78 10.97 3.88
CA SER A 36 -16.96 12.07 4.85
C SER A 36 -15.65 12.49 5.55
N ASN A 37 -14.69 11.57 5.64
CA ASN A 37 -13.34 11.83 6.13
C ASN A 37 -12.32 11.14 5.21
N ASN A 38 -11.35 11.91 4.71
CA ASN A 38 -10.32 11.46 3.78
C ASN A 38 -8.90 11.77 4.28
N ASN A 39 -8.72 11.92 5.60
CA ASN A 39 -7.43 12.15 6.23
C ASN A 39 -6.95 10.88 6.93
N VAL A 40 -5.75 10.44 6.58
CA VAL A 40 -5.05 9.31 7.18
C VAL A 40 -3.66 9.77 7.59
N THR A 41 -3.40 9.86 8.89
CA THR A 41 -2.11 10.36 9.38
C THR A 41 -1.54 9.53 10.52
N ASN A 42 -0.21 9.49 10.61
CA ASN A 42 0.49 8.86 11.73
C ASN A 42 0.07 7.40 11.94
N ILE A 43 0.12 6.61 10.87
CA ILE A 43 -0.25 5.19 10.90
C ILE A 43 1.01 4.34 10.87
N THR A 44 1.08 3.34 11.75
CA THR A 44 2.18 2.37 11.75
C THR A 44 1.64 0.96 11.63
N PHE A 45 2.03 0.24 10.59
CA PHE A 45 1.94 -1.21 10.51
C PHE A 45 3.30 -1.80 10.88
N LYS A 46 3.35 -2.74 11.82
CA LYS A 46 4.62 -3.35 12.20
C LYS A 46 4.56 -4.82 12.60
N ASN A 47 5.72 -5.47 12.51
CA ASN A 47 5.98 -6.84 12.99
C ASN A 47 4.93 -7.85 12.51
N SER A 48 4.59 -7.79 11.22
CA SER A 48 3.47 -8.56 10.67
C SER A 48 3.90 -9.46 9.52
N GLU A 49 3.21 -10.58 9.37
CA GLU A 49 3.43 -11.56 8.30
C GLU A 49 2.20 -11.65 7.40
N LEU A 50 2.44 -11.55 6.09
CA LEU A 50 1.43 -11.68 5.05
C LEU A 50 1.80 -12.88 4.18
N VAL A 51 0.89 -13.84 4.08
CA VAL A 51 1.07 -15.06 3.30
C VAL A 51 -0.06 -15.21 2.28
N ASN A 52 0.25 -15.71 1.09
CA ASN A 52 -0.75 -16.07 0.05
C ASN A 52 -1.80 -14.97 -0.12
N SER A 53 -1.37 -13.72 -0.21
CA SER A 53 -2.24 -12.55 -0.27
C SER A 53 -2.01 -11.84 -1.59
N SER A 54 -3.03 -11.13 -2.10
CA SER A 54 -2.89 -10.46 -3.40
C SER A 54 -1.86 -9.33 -3.34
N ASN A 55 -1.80 -8.60 -2.22
CA ASN A 55 -0.80 -7.54 -2.00
C ASN A 55 -0.15 -7.69 -0.63
N GLY A 56 1.06 -7.12 -0.51
CA GLY A 56 1.74 -6.93 0.76
C GLY A 56 1.31 -5.64 1.46
N ALA A 57 2.21 -4.65 1.47
CA ALA A 57 1.91 -3.31 1.97
C ALA A 57 1.26 -2.48 0.86
N ARG A 58 0.10 -1.87 1.13
CA ARG A 58 -0.69 -1.18 0.09
C ARG A 58 -1.20 0.18 0.52
N ILE A 59 -1.10 1.17 -0.36
CA ILE A 59 -1.73 2.50 -0.25
C ILE A 59 -2.55 2.74 -1.52
N LYS A 60 -3.84 3.01 -1.37
CA LYS A 60 -4.76 3.26 -2.49
C LYS A 60 -5.60 4.51 -2.26
N SER A 61 -5.67 5.40 -3.25
CA SER A 61 -6.58 6.54 -3.23
C SER A 61 -7.56 6.52 -4.41
N ASN A 62 -8.78 6.98 -4.17
CA ASN A 62 -9.81 7.06 -5.21
C ASN A 62 -9.46 8.18 -6.20
N SER A 63 -9.57 7.88 -7.50
CA SER A 63 -9.39 8.83 -8.60
C SER A 63 -10.40 9.97 -8.53
N GLU A 64 -10.00 11.17 -8.95
CA GLU A 64 -10.84 12.38 -9.00
C GLU A 64 -11.44 12.77 -7.63
N THR A 65 -10.75 12.44 -6.54
CA THR A 65 -11.15 12.82 -5.18
C THR A 65 -10.04 13.56 -4.45
N THR A 66 -10.37 14.10 -3.27
CA THR A 66 -9.42 14.82 -2.41
C THR A 66 -9.23 14.14 -1.07
N GLY A 67 -8.05 14.34 -0.48
CA GLY A 67 -7.67 13.72 0.80
C GLY A 67 -6.20 13.91 1.12
N PHE A 68 -5.79 13.35 2.26
CA PHE A 68 -4.43 13.49 2.76
C PHE A 68 -3.96 12.21 3.43
N ILE A 69 -2.83 11.68 2.97
CA ILE A 69 -2.16 10.50 3.53
C ILE A 69 -0.75 10.93 3.91
N SER A 70 -0.44 10.99 5.22
CA SER A 70 0.88 11.46 5.67
C SER A 70 1.40 10.70 6.88
N ASN A 71 2.71 10.54 6.99
CA ASN A 71 3.39 9.86 8.10
C ASN A 71 2.90 8.40 8.25
N ILE A 72 3.08 7.61 7.20
CA ILE A 72 2.72 6.19 7.20
C ILE A 72 3.99 5.36 7.25
N THR A 73 4.06 4.43 8.19
CA THR A 73 5.20 3.51 8.34
C THR A 73 4.72 2.07 8.20
N TYR A 74 5.38 1.32 7.33
CA TYR A 74 5.35 -0.13 7.30
C TYR A 74 6.73 -0.63 7.73
N SER A 75 6.84 -1.22 8.93
CA SER A 75 8.14 -1.64 9.49
C SER A 75 8.15 -3.14 9.86
N ASN A 76 9.19 -3.86 9.48
CA ASN A 76 9.35 -5.30 9.75
C ASN A 76 8.16 -6.12 9.24
N ILE A 77 7.90 -6.03 7.93
CA ILE A 77 6.81 -6.75 7.27
C ILE A 77 7.40 -7.92 6.48
N LYS A 78 6.96 -9.14 6.79
CA LYS A 78 7.37 -10.35 6.08
C LYS A 78 6.31 -10.77 5.07
N LEU A 79 6.73 -10.96 3.83
CA LEU A 79 5.86 -11.35 2.71
C LEU A 79 6.18 -12.77 2.25
N THR A 80 5.15 -13.58 2.01
CA THR A 80 5.31 -14.93 1.44
C THR A 80 4.26 -15.15 0.35
N ASN A 81 4.73 -15.43 -0.87
CA ASN A 81 3.88 -15.77 -2.01
C ASN A 81 2.78 -14.72 -2.27
N ILE A 82 3.19 -13.48 -2.52
CA ILE A 82 2.27 -12.38 -2.87
C ILE A 82 1.91 -12.42 -4.36
N ASP A 83 0.62 -12.41 -4.69
CA ASP A 83 0.15 -12.76 -6.05
C ASP A 83 0.21 -11.62 -7.07
N THR A 84 0.07 -10.37 -6.61
CA THR A 84 -0.04 -9.18 -7.48
C THR A 84 1.08 -8.16 -7.20
N TYR A 85 1.11 -7.57 -6.01
CA TYR A 85 2.06 -6.50 -5.67
C TYR A 85 2.68 -6.68 -4.28
N GLY A 86 4.01 -6.82 -4.21
CA GLY A 86 4.72 -6.84 -2.93
C GLY A 86 4.51 -5.55 -2.13
N ILE A 87 4.79 -4.41 -2.75
CA ILE A 87 4.37 -3.08 -2.29
C ILE A 87 3.56 -2.41 -3.40
N ASP A 88 2.45 -1.79 -3.03
CA ASP A 88 1.53 -1.09 -3.93
C ASP A 88 1.23 0.32 -3.39
N VAL A 89 1.45 1.35 -4.21
CA VAL A 89 1.03 2.73 -3.94
C VAL A 89 0.41 3.28 -5.22
N GLN A 90 -0.91 3.47 -5.27
CA GLN A 90 -1.58 3.89 -6.50
C GLN A 90 -2.73 4.88 -6.26
N GLN A 91 -2.85 5.87 -7.14
CA GLN A 91 -3.77 7.01 -7.02
C GLN A 91 -4.90 7.03 -8.07
N ASP A 92 -5.24 5.86 -8.59
CA ASP A 92 -6.08 5.67 -9.77
C ASP A 92 -7.29 4.74 -9.51
N TYR A 93 -7.69 4.51 -8.25
CA TYR A 93 -8.82 3.63 -7.96
C TYR A 93 -10.16 4.27 -8.34
N LEU A 94 -10.96 3.59 -9.15
CA LEU A 94 -12.33 3.99 -9.48
C LEU A 94 -13.25 2.76 -9.47
N ASN A 95 -14.40 2.87 -8.79
CA ASN A 95 -15.41 1.80 -8.75
C ASN A 95 -14.89 0.41 -8.37
N GLY A 96 -13.85 0.35 -7.51
CA GLY A 96 -13.30 -0.90 -6.99
C GLY A 96 -12.07 -1.44 -7.72
N GLY A 97 -11.54 -0.74 -8.74
CA GLY A 97 -10.32 -1.16 -9.43
C GLY A 97 -9.48 0.00 -9.98
N PRO A 98 -8.22 -0.26 -10.37
CA PRO A 98 -7.33 0.75 -10.94
C PRO A 98 -7.73 1.11 -12.39
N THR A 99 -7.59 2.38 -12.76
CA THR A 99 -7.83 2.87 -14.13
C THR A 99 -6.57 2.90 -14.99
N GLY A 100 -5.38 2.91 -14.36
CA GLY A 100 -4.09 3.15 -14.99
C GLY A 100 -3.70 4.63 -15.08
N GLU A 101 -4.60 5.55 -14.75
CA GLU A 101 -4.41 7.00 -14.90
C GLU A 101 -4.54 7.69 -13.53
N PRO A 102 -3.41 7.97 -12.83
CA PRO A 102 -3.46 8.52 -11.49
C PRO A 102 -3.87 9.99 -11.49
N THR A 103 -4.65 10.37 -10.48
CA THR A 103 -5.00 11.78 -10.21
C THR A 103 -4.23 12.29 -8.99
N ASN A 104 -4.18 13.61 -8.83
CA ASN A 104 -3.32 14.27 -7.83
C ASN A 104 -4.10 15.00 -6.71
N GLY A 105 -5.41 14.75 -6.58
CA GLY A 105 -6.23 15.41 -5.56
C GLY A 105 -6.03 14.88 -4.14
N VAL A 106 -5.61 13.62 -3.99
CA VAL A 106 -5.16 13.07 -2.70
C VAL A 106 -3.65 13.26 -2.60
N ILE A 107 -3.17 13.94 -1.58
CA ILE A 107 -1.73 14.10 -1.36
C ILE A 107 -1.21 12.96 -0.50
N ILE A 108 -0.10 12.34 -0.93
CA ILE A 108 0.58 11.24 -0.25
C ILE A 108 2.00 11.69 0.07
N GLU A 109 2.35 11.77 1.35
CA GLU A 109 3.68 12.21 1.74
C GLU A 109 4.22 11.49 2.97
N ASN A 110 5.54 11.53 3.13
CA ASN A 110 6.21 11.00 4.33
C ASN A 110 5.85 9.52 4.59
N ILE A 111 6.08 8.69 3.57
CA ILE A 111 5.83 7.25 3.65
C ILE A 111 7.17 6.54 3.87
N LEU A 112 7.22 5.64 4.85
CA LEU A 112 8.39 4.83 5.14
C LEU A 112 8.04 3.34 5.02
N PHE A 113 8.69 2.67 4.07
CA PHE A 113 8.76 1.21 4.03
C PHE A 113 10.12 0.78 4.59
N GLU A 114 10.11 0.16 5.76
CA GLU A 114 11.30 -0.27 6.49
C GLU A 114 11.28 -1.78 6.71
N ASN A 115 12.34 -2.48 6.29
CA ASN A 115 12.47 -3.93 6.46
C ASN A 115 11.25 -4.72 5.94
N VAL A 116 10.72 -4.32 4.79
CA VAL A 116 9.70 -5.08 4.05
C VAL A 116 10.40 -6.11 3.19
N VAL A 117 10.32 -7.38 3.57
CA VAL A 117 11.14 -8.45 2.97
C VAL A 117 10.29 -9.67 2.64
N GLY A 118 10.68 -10.42 1.60
CA GLY A 118 10.02 -11.70 1.31
C GLY A 118 9.93 -12.08 -0.16
N THR A 119 8.91 -12.87 -0.48
CA THR A 119 8.70 -13.43 -1.81
C THR A 119 7.35 -13.04 -2.40
N ALA A 120 7.35 -12.79 -3.70
CA ALA A 120 6.18 -12.63 -4.54
C ALA A 120 6.09 -13.79 -5.55
N ALA A 121 4.88 -14.11 -6.00
CA ALA A 121 4.63 -15.09 -7.04
C ALA A 121 5.21 -14.61 -8.37
N ALA A 122 5.50 -15.53 -9.29
CA ALA A 122 6.06 -15.18 -10.60
C ALA A 122 5.18 -14.19 -11.38
N SER A 123 3.86 -14.26 -11.23
CA SER A 123 2.89 -13.35 -11.86
C SER A 123 2.88 -11.92 -11.31
N ALA A 124 3.53 -11.68 -10.18
CA ALA A 124 3.50 -10.43 -9.44
C ALA A 124 4.60 -9.45 -9.89
N ARG A 125 4.43 -8.19 -9.49
CA ARG A 125 5.52 -7.20 -9.43
C ARG A 125 6.01 -7.11 -7.98
N ASN A 126 7.32 -6.92 -7.80
CA ASN A 126 7.87 -6.70 -6.46
C ASN A 126 7.40 -5.33 -5.90
N TYR A 127 7.37 -4.30 -6.75
CA TYR A 127 6.91 -2.95 -6.40
C TYR A 127 6.05 -2.35 -7.52
N TYR A 128 5.01 -1.63 -7.15
CA TYR A 128 4.18 -0.83 -8.04
C TYR A 128 3.86 0.51 -7.37
N VAL A 129 4.34 1.61 -7.96
CA VAL A 129 4.08 2.99 -7.52
C VAL A 129 3.53 3.76 -8.71
N LEU A 130 2.29 4.24 -8.59
CA LEU A 130 1.57 5.01 -9.59
C LEU A 130 0.97 6.25 -8.93
N CYS A 131 1.79 7.30 -8.86
CA CYS A 131 1.46 8.59 -8.28
C CYS A 131 0.94 9.57 -9.32
N GLY A 132 0.00 10.42 -8.90
CA GLY A 132 -0.43 11.58 -9.68
C GLY A 132 0.68 12.63 -9.73
N GLU A 133 0.60 13.52 -10.72
CA GLU A 133 1.60 14.58 -10.87
C GLU A 133 1.64 15.50 -9.64
N GLY A 134 2.81 15.54 -8.99
CA GLY A 134 3.06 16.41 -7.82
C GLY A 134 2.37 16.01 -6.52
N SER A 135 1.63 14.88 -6.48
CA SER A 135 0.87 14.48 -5.29
C SER A 135 1.61 13.52 -4.36
N CYS A 136 2.71 12.91 -4.80
CA CYS A 136 3.55 12.05 -3.95
C CYS A 136 4.87 12.74 -3.61
N SER A 137 5.26 12.72 -2.33
CA SER A 137 6.57 13.20 -1.90
C SER A 137 7.16 12.41 -0.72
N ASN A 138 8.48 12.36 -0.62
CA ASN A 138 9.19 11.73 0.51
C ASN A 138 8.72 10.29 0.83
N ILE A 139 8.61 9.45 -0.20
CA ILE A 139 8.43 8.00 -0.06
C ILE A 139 9.82 7.36 0.05
N LYS A 140 10.09 6.68 1.17
CA LYS A 140 11.39 6.12 1.50
C LYS A 140 11.32 4.61 1.64
N PHE A 141 12.34 3.93 1.13
CA PHE A 141 12.54 2.49 1.25
C PHE A 141 13.86 2.25 1.97
N SER A 142 13.83 1.49 3.07
CA SER A 142 15.01 1.14 3.86
C SER A 142 14.97 -0.35 4.18
N GLY A 143 16.02 -1.10 3.85
CA GLY A 143 16.06 -2.55 4.11
C GLY A 143 14.99 -3.36 3.37
N VAL A 144 14.41 -2.83 2.29
CA VAL A 144 13.35 -3.47 1.53
C VAL A 144 13.96 -4.49 0.54
N LYS A 145 13.48 -5.74 0.60
CA LYS A 145 13.99 -6.85 -0.23
C LYS A 145 12.89 -7.84 -0.58
N ILE A 146 12.18 -7.59 -1.67
CA ILE A 146 11.15 -8.47 -2.24
C ILE A 146 11.69 -9.11 -3.51
N THR A 147 11.52 -10.43 -3.65
CA THR A 147 12.04 -11.22 -4.78
C THR A 147 10.98 -12.17 -5.33
N GLY A 148 11.19 -12.72 -6.52
CA GLY A 148 10.34 -13.75 -7.11
C GLY A 148 9.36 -13.22 -8.16
N GLY A 149 8.87 -11.99 -8.03
CA GLY A 149 8.05 -11.35 -9.06
C GLY A 149 8.80 -11.26 -10.40
N GLN A 150 8.18 -11.76 -11.47
CA GLN A 150 8.77 -11.75 -12.82
C GLN A 150 8.17 -10.67 -13.73
N LYS A 151 7.07 -10.02 -13.31
CA LYS A 151 6.66 -8.77 -13.96
C LYS A 151 7.58 -7.67 -13.45
N GLU A 152 8.12 -6.89 -14.39
CA GLU A 152 8.97 -5.74 -14.08
C GLU A 152 8.28 -4.83 -13.04
N SER A 153 9.04 -4.33 -12.07
CA SER A 153 8.46 -3.34 -11.14
C SER A 153 8.29 -2.00 -11.85
N SER A 154 7.35 -1.17 -11.40
CA SER A 154 7.06 0.12 -12.03
C SER A 154 6.90 1.19 -10.97
N CYS A 155 7.55 2.33 -11.16
CA CYS A 155 7.45 3.50 -10.30
C CYS A 155 7.49 4.77 -11.16
N ASN A 156 6.70 5.79 -10.81
CA ASN A 156 6.78 7.13 -11.38
C ASN A 156 6.96 8.21 -10.29
#